data_AF-A0A1E1X263-F1
#
_entry.id   AF-A0A1E1X263-F1
#
_cell.length_a   1.000
_cell.length_b   1.000
_cell.length_c   1.000
_cell.angle_alpha   90.00
_cell.angle_beta   90.00
_cell.angle_gamma   90.00
#
_symmetry.space_group_name_H-M   'P 1'
#
loop_
_entity.id
_entity.type
_entity.pdbx_description
1 polymer ?
#
loop_
_entity_poly.entity_id
_entity_poly.type
_entity_poly.pdbx_seq_one_letter_code
_entity_poly.pdbx_strand_id
1 'polypeptide(L)'
;MRGGLLGVLVAVSIASTVTATGDNATVLVRAKRQGLLGSLFKPILNPGKSRPEPQRQDVQHPHGAPIQDKNVVNQFLEGLQRSGHNFNVPRRRASFFGPAIDALRQFQICTTPVSGPGKCRYVRDCVLPAFLENFDLFLSYSCVVSNRHLGVCCPDEFFG
;
A
#
# COMPACT_ATOMS: atom_id res chain seq x y z
N MET A 1 -21.13 -54.44 33.38
CA MET A 1 -20.30 -53.55 34.21
C MET A 1 -20.16 -52.22 33.45
N ARG A 2 -20.86 -51.18 33.91
CA ARG A 2 -20.87 -49.83 33.32
C ARG A 2 -19.73 -49.04 33.96
N GLY A 3 -18.67 -48.77 33.20
CA GLY A 3 -17.58 -47.87 33.61
C GLY A 3 -17.76 -46.51 32.95
N GLY A 4 -18.19 -45.52 33.72
CA GLY A 4 -18.30 -44.13 33.27
C GLY A 4 -16.93 -43.44 33.27
N LEU A 5 -16.54 -42.85 32.15
CA LEU A 5 -15.45 -41.87 32.10
C LEU A 5 -16.04 -40.48 32.38
N LEU A 6 -15.79 -39.98 33.58
CA LEU A 6 -15.96 -38.58 33.94
C LEU A 6 -14.82 -37.76 33.32
N GLY A 7 -15.20 -36.69 32.62
CA GLY A 7 -14.31 -35.85 31.85
C GLY A 7 -13.48 -34.87 32.68
N VAL A 8 -12.49 -34.30 32.01
CA VAL A 8 -11.86 -33.02 32.38
C VAL A 8 -11.72 -32.23 31.08
N LEU A 9 -12.67 -31.33 30.83
CA LEU A 9 -12.56 -30.28 29.81
C LEU A 9 -11.81 -29.11 30.44
N VAL A 10 -10.56 -28.90 30.03
CA VAL A 10 -9.81 -27.69 30.38
C VAL A 10 -10.23 -26.58 29.42
N ALA A 11 -11.17 -25.73 29.86
CA ALA A 11 -11.54 -24.52 29.16
C ALA A 11 -10.48 -23.45 29.46
N VAL A 12 -9.60 -23.18 28.49
CA VAL A 12 -8.65 -22.05 28.56
C VAL A 12 -9.38 -20.80 28.09
N SER A 13 -9.88 -20.00 29.04
CA SER A 13 -10.43 -18.67 28.77
C SER A 13 -9.29 -17.66 28.65
N ILE A 14 -8.99 -17.21 27.43
CA ILE A 14 -8.06 -16.09 27.20
C ILE A 14 -8.89 -14.80 27.29
N ALA A 15 -8.78 -14.09 28.41
CA ALA A 15 -9.40 -12.79 28.59
C ALA A 15 -8.58 -11.72 27.85
N SER A 16 -9.18 -11.09 26.84
CA SER A 16 -8.63 -9.91 26.18
C SER A 16 -8.79 -8.69 27.10
N THR A 17 -7.70 -8.17 27.66
CA THR A 17 -7.72 -6.91 28.39
C THR A 17 -7.68 -5.74 27.41
N VAL A 18 -8.81 -5.07 27.24
CA VAL A 18 -8.90 -3.76 26.57
C VAL A 18 -8.58 -2.69 27.62
N THR A 19 -7.38 -2.12 27.58
CA THR A 19 -7.05 -0.89 28.30
C THR A 19 -7.55 0.31 27.48
N ALA A 20 -8.79 0.71 27.75
CA ALA A 20 -9.30 2.01 27.36
C ALA A 20 -9.13 2.98 28.55
N THR A 21 -8.00 3.67 28.60
CA THR A 21 -7.84 4.87 29.42
C THR A 21 -8.25 6.07 28.57
N GLY A 22 -9.42 6.62 28.87
CA GLY A 22 -9.85 7.90 28.35
C GLY A 22 -9.16 9.03 29.11
N ASP A 23 -8.82 10.08 28.38
CA ASP A 23 -8.72 11.42 28.94
C ASP A 23 -9.34 12.43 27.97
N ASN A 24 -10.16 13.28 28.58
CA ASN A 24 -10.99 14.33 28.02
C ASN A 24 -10.16 15.44 27.36
N ALA A 25 -10.51 15.81 26.12
CA ALA A 25 -10.37 17.19 25.65
C ALA A 25 -11.33 17.47 24.50
N THR A 26 -12.59 17.75 24.85
CA THR A 26 -13.57 18.40 23.98
C THR A 26 -13.22 19.88 23.80
N VAL A 27 -12.44 20.22 22.77
CA VAL A 27 -12.28 21.62 22.36
C VAL A 27 -13.39 21.96 21.37
N LEU A 28 -14.51 22.39 21.94
CA LEU A 28 -15.66 22.96 21.26
C LEU A 28 -15.35 24.42 20.87
N VAL A 29 -14.86 24.69 19.65
CA VAL A 29 -14.77 26.08 19.16
C VAL A 29 -16.09 26.44 18.49
N ARG A 30 -16.99 27.04 19.28
CA ARG A 30 -18.22 27.65 18.80
C ARG A 30 -17.98 29.12 18.43
N ALA A 31 -18.23 29.40 17.15
CA ALA A 31 -18.81 30.60 16.55
C ALA A 31 -18.19 32.00 16.82
N LYS A 32 -17.89 32.68 15.70
CA LYS A 32 -18.27 34.09 15.52
C LYS A 32 -18.57 34.38 14.04
N ARG A 33 -19.87 34.46 13.70
CA ARG A 33 -20.36 35.12 12.48
C ARG A 33 -20.65 36.58 12.83
N GLN A 34 -19.99 37.52 12.17
CA GLN A 34 -20.35 38.93 12.02
C GLN A 34 -19.70 39.35 10.68
N GLY A 35 -20.43 39.58 9.60
CA GLY A 35 -21.12 40.84 9.27
C GLY A 35 -20.36 41.43 8.05
N LEU A 36 -20.90 41.31 6.84
CA LEU A 36 -21.78 42.25 6.13
C LEU A 36 -20.98 43.30 5.31
N LEU A 37 -21.28 43.29 4.00
CA LEU A 37 -21.11 44.33 2.97
C LEU A 37 -19.73 44.65 2.38
N GLY A 38 -19.66 44.43 1.06
CA GLY A 38 -19.14 45.42 0.12
C GLY A 38 -17.71 45.21 -0.33
N SER A 39 -17.51 44.70 -1.53
CA SER A 39 -16.99 45.55 -2.62
C SER A 39 -16.77 44.72 -3.88
N LEU A 40 -17.39 45.22 -4.93
CA LEU A 40 -17.36 44.76 -6.30
C LEU A 40 -16.04 45.21 -6.95
N PHE A 41 -15.06 44.31 -7.11
CA PHE A 41 -13.96 44.53 -8.05
C PHE A 41 -13.54 43.20 -8.70
N LYS A 42 -14.01 42.99 -9.94
CA LYS A 42 -13.23 42.27 -10.96
C LYS A 42 -12.18 43.25 -11.48
N PRO A 43 -10.95 42.82 -11.75
CA PRO A 43 -10.59 42.73 -13.17
C PRO A 43 -9.72 41.53 -13.56
N ILE A 44 -10.02 41.04 -14.77
CA ILE A 44 -9.08 40.72 -15.86
C ILE A 44 -8.12 39.54 -15.66
N LEU A 45 -8.41 38.48 -16.42
CA LEU A 45 -7.47 37.45 -16.86
C LEU A 45 -6.22 38.07 -17.50
N ASN A 46 -5.04 37.64 -17.05
CA ASN A 46 -3.90 37.43 -17.94
C ASN A 46 -3.15 36.15 -17.56
N PRO A 47 -2.77 35.31 -18.54
CA PRO A 47 -2.07 34.05 -18.35
C PRO A 47 -0.56 34.29 -18.26
N GLY A 48 0.15 33.39 -17.57
CA GLY A 48 1.61 33.28 -17.69
C GLY A 48 2.42 33.86 -16.52
N LYS A 49 2.41 33.16 -15.39
CA LYS A 49 3.58 33.09 -14.52
C LYS A 49 3.58 31.74 -13.83
N SER A 50 4.47 30.86 -14.27
CA SER A 50 4.78 29.58 -13.63
C SER A 50 5.00 29.84 -12.14
N ARG A 51 4.12 29.28 -11.31
CA ARG A 51 4.38 29.10 -9.89
C ARG A 51 5.73 28.38 -9.77
N PRO A 52 6.64 28.79 -8.87
CA PRO A 52 7.62 27.86 -8.36
C PRO A 52 6.81 26.71 -7.74
N GLU A 53 6.89 25.52 -8.34
CA GLU A 53 6.51 24.31 -7.65
C GLU A 53 7.21 24.33 -6.28
N PRO A 54 6.50 24.08 -5.17
CA PRO A 54 7.17 23.70 -3.95
C PRO A 54 7.96 22.45 -4.33
N GLN A 55 9.29 22.56 -4.41
CA GLN A 55 10.14 21.40 -4.61
C GLN A 55 9.86 20.47 -3.44
N ARG A 56 8.98 19.47 -3.66
CA ARG A 56 8.95 18.28 -2.83
C ARG A 56 10.40 17.83 -2.81
N GLN A 57 10.99 17.77 -1.62
CA GLN A 57 12.29 17.16 -1.43
C GLN A 57 12.23 15.82 -2.19
N ASP A 58 13.00 15.73 -3.27
CA ASP A 58 13.09 14.53 -4.09
C ASP A 58 13.69 13.49 -3.16
N VAL A 59 12.82 12.68 -2.54
CA VAL A 59 13.26 11.59 -1.69
C VAL A 59 13.88 10.59 -2.64
N GLN A 60 15.20 10.74 -2.82
CA GLN A 60 15.99 9.90 -3.69
C GLN A 60 15.92 8.47 -3.14
N HIS A 61 15.05 7.65 -3.74
CA HIS A 61 14.90 6.27 -3.31
C HIS A 61 16.07 5.42 -3.76
N PRO A 62 16.56 4.51 -2.90
CA PRO A 62 17.69 3.64 -3.22
C PRO A 62 17.44 2.71 -4.42
N HIS A 63 16.18 2.51 -4.81
CA HIS A 63 15.79 1.65 -5.91
C HIS A 63 15.05 2.38 -7.05
N GLY A 64 15.04 3.72 -7.00
CA GLY A 64 14.33 4.56 -7.95
C GLY A 64 12.81 4.62 -7.73
N ALA A 65 12.14 5.45 -8.53
CA ALA A 65 10.68 5.55 -8.55
C ALA A 65 10.05 4.41 -9.38
N PRO A 66 8.79 4.03 -9.13
CA PRO A 66 8.09 3.01 -9.90
C PRO A 66 8.08 3.33 -11.40
N ILE A 67 8.42 2.33 -12.20
CA ILE A 67 8.41 2.41 -13.66
C ILE A 67 6.97 2.58 -14.14
N GLN A 68 6.72 3.62 -14.93
CA GLN A 68 5.39 3.90 -15.51
C GLN A 68 5.24 3.35 -16.95
N ASP A 69 6.35 2.97 -17.59
CA ASP A 69 6.33 2.41 -18.93
C ASP A 69 5.69 1.01 -18.93
N LYS A 70 4.55 0.90 -19.61
CA LYS A 70 3.77 -0.34 -19.66
C LYS A 70 4.50 -1.48 -20.37
N ASN A 71 5.32 -1.18 -21.38
CA ASN A 71 6.04 -2.20 -22.13
C ASN A 71 7.13 -2.82 -21.25
N VAL A 72 7.88 -1.99 -20.53
CA VAL A 72 8.90 -2.43 -19.58
C VAL A 72 8.27 -3.25 -18.45
N VAL A 73 7.17 -2.78 -17.88
CA VAL A 73 6.43 -3.51 -16.84
C VAL A 73 5.91 -4.85 -17.36
N ASN A 74 5.32 -4.90 -18.54
CA ASN A 74 4.83 -6.15 -19.13
C ASN A 74 5.97 -7.15 -19.40
N GLN A 75 7.09 -6.66 -19.93
CA GLN A 75 8.27 -7.50 -20.19
C GLN A 75 8.82 -8.10 -18.89
N PHE A 76 8.87 -7.33 -17.80
CA PHE A 76 9.25 -7.82 -16.49
C PHE A 76 8.30 -8.93 -16.00
N LEU A 77 6.99 -8.70 -16.11
CA LEU A 77 5.99 -9.64 -15.64
C LEU A 77 5.99 -10.95 -16.46
N GLU A 78 6.24 -10.88 -17.77
CA GLU A 78 6.48 -12.06 -18.60
C GLU A 78 7.74 -12.82 -18.18
N GLY A 79 8.78 -12.09 -17.78
CA GLY A 79 9.98 -12.65 -17.17
C GLY A 79 9.66 -13.44 -15.90
N LEU A 80 8.86 -12.86 -14.99
CA LEU A 80 8.43 -13.55 -13.76
C LEU A 80 7.73 -14.88 -14.05
N GLN A 81 6.84 -14.90 -15.05
CA GLN A 81 6.10 -16.10 -15.43
C GLN A 81 7.02 -17.20 -15.97
N ARG A 82 8.07 -16.82 -16.72
CA ARG A 82 9.04 -17.75 -17.30
C ARG A 82 10.14 -18.17 -16.34
N SER A 83 10.37 -17.39 -15.28
CA SER A 83 11.50 -17.54 -14.35
C SER A 83 11.52 -18.86 -13.57
N GLY A 84 10.40 -19.59 -13.48
CA GLY A 84 10.35 -20.87 -12.78
C GLY A 84 10.52 -20.78 -11.26
N HIS A 85 10.53 -19.57 -10.66
CA HIS A 85 10.53 -19.41 -9.21
C HIS A 85 9.20 -19.86 -8.59
N ASN A 86 9.26 -20.26 -7.31
CA ASN A 86 8.09 -20.59 -6.52
C ASN A 86 7.81 -19.45 -5.53
N PHE A 87 6.85 -18.60 -5.87
CA PHE A 87 6.41 -17.49 -5.03
C PHE A 87 5.32 -17.87 -4.02
N ASN A 88 5.08 -19.17 -3.80
CA ASN A 88 3.98 -19.67 -2.97
C ASN A 88 2.60 -19.13 -3.39
N VAL A 89 2.41 -18.92 -4.70
CA VAL A 89 1.13 -18.57 -5.31
C VAL A 89 0.80 -19.56 -6.42
N PRO A 90 -0.48 -19.83 -6.71
CA PRO A 90 -0.85 -20.66 -7.86
C PRO A 90 -0.22 -20.09 -9.14
N ARG A 91 0.48 -20.92 -9.92
CA ARG A 91 1.04 -20.53 -11.24
C ARG A 91 -0.05 -20.40 -12.33
N ARG A 92 -1.10 -19.65 -12.07
CA ARG A 92 -2.10 -19.28 -13.08
C ARG A 92 -1.95 -17.81 -13.43
N ARG A 93 -2.20 -17.43 -14.69
CA ARG A 93 -2.18 -16.01 -15.12
C ARG A 93 -3.01 -15.12 -14.20
N ALA A 94 -4.11 -15.63 -13.64
CA ALA A 94 -4.95 -14.92 -12.70
C ALA A 94 -4.25 -14.50 -11.40
N SER A 95 -3.23 -15.25 -10.94
CA SER A 95 -2.45 -14.91 -9.73
C SER A 95 -1.46 -13.77 -9.94
N PHE A 96 -1.13 -13.44 -11.18
CA PHE A 96 -0.19 -12.35 -11.53
C PHE A 96 -0.90 -11.17 -12.21
N PHE A 97 -1.97 -11.46 -12.97
CA PHE A 97 -2.62 -10.54 -13.90
C PHE A 97 -4.17 -10.65 -13.91
N GLY A 98 -4.79 -11.29 -12.91
CA GLY A 98 -6.23 -11.55 -12.94
C GLY A 98 -7.08 -10.29 -13.03
N PRO A 99 -8.18 -10.25 -13.79
CA PRO A 99 -9.01 -9.04 -13.98
C PRO A 99 -9.68 -8.51 -12.69
N ALA A 100 -9.74 -9.32 -11.61
CA ALA A 100 -10.25 -8.90 -10.30
C ALA A 100 -9.25 -8.05 -9.49
N ILE A 101 -8.00 -7.94 -9.96
CA ILE A 101 -6.89 -7.25 -9.31
C ILE A 101 -7.07 -5.73 -9.40
N ASP A 102 -7.48 -5.22 -10.56
CA ASP A 102 -7.58 -3.79 -10.83
C ASP A 102 -8.76 -3.11 -10.10
N ALA A 103 -9.79 -3.88 -9.72
CA ALA A 103 -11.05 -3.33 -9.26
C ALA A 103 -11.09 -2.94 -7.76
N LEU A 104 -10.21 -3.49 -6.92
CA LEU A 104 -10.35 -3.34 -5.46
C LEU A 104 -9.25 -2.51 -4.80
N ARG A 105 -8.24 -2.00 -5.54
CA ARG A 105 -7.03 -1.34 -4.97
C ARG A 105 -6.62 -2.02 -3.65
N GLN A 106 -6.63 -3.34 -3.63
CA GLN A 106 -6.32 -4.10 -2.43
C GLN A 106 -4.84 -3.90 -2.13
N PHE A 107 -4.55 -3.71 -0.85
CA PHE A 107 -3.18 -3.75 -0.36
C PHE A 107 -3.17 -4.36 1.02
N GLN A 108 -2.00 -4.83 1.41
CA GLN A 108 -1.69 -5.17 2.80
C GLN A 108 -0.55 -4.29 3.25
N ILE A 109 -0.55 -3.88 4.51
CA ILE A 109 0.59 -3.16 5.09
C ILE A 109 1.79 -4.11 5.13
N CYS A 110 2.96 -3.60 4.77
CA CYS A 110 4.21 -4.35 4.79
C CYS A 110 5.37 -3.41 5.16
N THR A 111 6.55 -3.99 5.40
CA THR A 111 7.77 -3.25 5.63
C THR A 111 8.73 -3.58 4.49
N THR A 112 9.15 -2.54 3.76
CA THR A 112 10.17 -2.66 2.74
C THR A 112 11.53 -2.98 3.38
N PRO A 113 12.40 -3.75 2.73
CA PRO A 113 13.74 -4.05 3.24
C PRO A 113 14.60 -2.83 3.57
N VAL A 114 14.40 -1.69 2.91
CA VAL A 114 15.30 -0.52 3.02
C VAL A 114 14.59 0.77 3.47
N SER A 115 13.39 1.06 2.97
CA SER A 115 12.72 2.36 3.13
C SER A 115 11.62 2.40 4.20
N GLY A 116 11.49 1.34 5.00
CA GLY A 116 10.51 1.28 6.10
C GLY A 116 9.09 0.94 5.62
N PRO A 117 8.03 1.60 6.12
CA PRO A 117 6.65 1.20 5.88
C PRO A 117 6.25 1.26 4.39
N GLY A 118 5.39 0.34 3.98
CA GLY A 118 4.91 0.26 2.62
C GLY A 118 3.59 -0.50 2.48
N LYS A 119 3.16 -0.63 1.23
CA LYS A 119 1.94 -1.32 0.82
C LYS A 119 2.25 -2.42 -0.17
N CYS A 120 1.90 -3.64 0.20
CA CYS A 120 1.93 -4.81 -0.67
C CYS A 120 0.83 -4.67 -1.72
N ARG A 121 1.22 -4.34 -2.95
CA ARG A 121 0.37 -4.10 -4.12
C ARG A 121 0.69 -5.11 -5.20
N TYR A 122 -0.09 -5.17 -6.27
CA TYR A 122 0.21 -6.08 -7.36
C TYR A 122 1.50 -5.66 -8.06
N VAL A 123 2.25 -6.62 -8.58
CA VAL A 123 3.59 -6.35 -9.15
C VAL A 123 3.54 -5.25 -10.21
N ARG A 124 2.50 -5.24 -11.04
CA ARG A 124 2.28 -4.23 -12.09
C ARG A 124 2.13 -2.79 -11.57
N ASP A 125 1.73 -2.62 -10.31
CA ASP A 125 1.48 -1.31 -9.70
C ASP A 125 2.78 -0.66 -9.22
N CYS A 126 3.85 -1.45 -9.01
CA CYS A 126 5.11 -0.97 -8.47
C CYS A 126 6.28 -1.88 -8.89
N VAL A 127 6.76 -1.69 -10.12
CA VAL A 127 8.03 -2.26 -10.58
C VAL A 127 9.10 -1.20 -10.38
N LEU A 128 10.09 -1.46 -9.54
CA LEU A 128 11.22 -0.56 -9.32
C LEU A 128 12.35 -0.84 -10.33
N PRO A 129 13.07 0.17 -10.83
CA PRO A 129 14.23 -0.01 -11.72
C PRO A 129 15.22 -1.08 -11.25
N ALA A 130 15.53 -1.10 -9.95
CA ALA A 130 16.47 -2.06 -9.37
C ALA A 130 16.03 -3.53 -9.54
N PHE A 131 14.73 -3.80 -9.71
CA PHE A 131 14.24 -5.17 -9.95
C PHE A 131 14.62 -5.70 -11.33
N LEU A 132 14.84 -4.82 -12.31
CA LEU A 132 15.30 -5.21 -13.65
C LEU A 132 16.77 -5.59 -13.64
N GLU A 133 17.55 -4.98 -12.75
CA GLU A 133 19.00 -5.20 -12.63
C GLU A 133 19.30 -6.38 -11.70
N ASN A 134 18.50 -6.55 -10.65
CA ASN A 134 18.72 -7.58 -9.64
C ASN A 134 17.39 -8.23 -9.23
N PHE A 135 17.21 -9.47 -9.67
CA PHE A 135 16.02 -10.24 -9.37
C PHE A 135 15.88 -10.61 -7.88
N ASP A 136 16.99 -10.79 -7.15
CA ASP A 136 16.95 -11.09 -5.72
C ASP A 136 16.42 -9.90 -4.91
N LEU A 137 16.65 -8.67 -5.37
CA LEU A 137 16.01 -7.49 -4.79
C LEU A 137 14.49 -7.58 -4.96
N PHE A 138 13.99 -7.96 -6.14
CA PHE A 138 12.57 -8.20 -6.32
C PHE A 138 12.03 -9.27 -5.37
N LEU A 139 12.76 -10.39 -5.19
CA LEU A 139 12.35 -11.43 -4.24
C LEU A 139 12.23 -10.91 -2.81
N SER A 140 13.18 -10.08 -2.37
CA SER A 140 13.14 -9.48 -1.02
C SER A 140 11.99 -8.48 -0.81
N TYR A 141 11.49 -7.88 -1.90
CA TYR A 141 10.34 -6.99 -1.89
C TYR A 141 9.02 -7.72 -2.19
N SER A 142 9.06 -8.99 -2.62
CA SER A 142 7.89 -9.74 -3.04
C SER A 142 6.97 -10.08 -1.87
N CYS A 143 5.67 -10.07 -2.11
CA CYS A 143 4.66 -10.37 -1.10
C CYS A 143 3.44 -11.03 -1.76
N VAL A 144 2.57 -11.66 -0.96
CA VAL A 144 1.36 -12.31 -1.47
C VAL A 144 0.13 -11.50 -1.10
N VAL A 145 -0.56 -10.94 -2.11
CA VAL A 145 -1.80 -10.18 -1.95
C VAL A 145 -2.99 -11.15 -1.82
N SER A 146 -3.78 -10.98 -0.75
CA SER A 146 -5.00 -11.77 -0.48
C SER A 146 -4.77 -13.28 -0.53
N ASN A 147 -3.58 -13.74 -0.13
CA ASN A 147 -3.15 -15.14 -0.10
C ASN A 147 -3.23 -15.89 -1.45
N ARG A 148 -3.25 -15.16 -2.58
CA ARG A 148 -3.49 -15.78 -3.91
C ARG A 148 -2.83 -15.08 -5.09
N HIS A 149 -2.36 -13.85 -4.92
CA HIS A 149 -1.76 -13.07 -5.99
C HIS A 149 -0.34 -12.61 -5.63
N LEU A 150 0.54 -12.55 -6.61
CA LEU A 150 1.88 -12.00 -6.41
C LEU A 150 1.82 -10.47 -6.37
N GLY A 151 2.56 -9.90 -5.43
CA GLY A 151 2.70 -8.48 -5.23
C GLY A 151 4.12 -8.06 -4.86
N VAL A 152 4.27 -6.76 -4.68
CA VAL A 152 5.50 -6.09 -4.25
C VAL A 152 5.15 -5.16 -3.09
N CYS A 153 5.95 -5.19 -2.03
CA CYS A 153 5.92 -4.24 -0.95
C CYS A 153 6.50 -2.91 -1.43
N CYS A 154 5.62 -1.97 -1.79
CA CYS A 154 6.02 -0.70 -2.36
C CYS A 154 6.05 0.39 -1.29
N PRO A 155 7.10 1.25 -1.23
CA PRO A 155 7.18 2.34 -0.25
C PRO A 155 5.94 3.22 -0.22
N ASP A 156 5.52 3.62 0.99
CA ASP A 156 4.25 4.35 1.18
C ASP A 156 4.20 5.73 0.50
N GLU A 157 5.37 6.34 0.38
CA GLU A 157 5.64 7.60 -0.30
C GLU A 157 5.29 7.62 -1.79
N PHE A 158 5.15 6.46 -2.43
CA PHE A 158 4.65 6.36 -3.81
C PHE A 158 3.13 6.39 -3.94
N PHE A 159 2.37 6.38 -2.83
CA PHE A 159 0.90 6.36 -2.83
C PHE A 159 0.25 7.64 -2.27
N GLY A 160 1.01 8.75 -2.20
CA GLY A 160 0.60 10.04 -1.61
C GLY A 160 0.12 11.10 -2.60
#